data_AF-A0A967SK85-F1
#
_entry.id   AF-A0A967SK85-F1
#
_cell.length_a   1.000
_cell.length_b   1.000
_cell.length_c   1.000
_cell.angle_alpha   90.00
_cell.angle_beta   90.00
_cell.angle_gamma   90.00
#
_symmetry.space_group_name_H-M   'P 1'
#
loop_
_entity.id
_entity.type
_entity.pdbx_description
1 polymer ?
#
loop_
_entity_poly.entity_id
_entity_poly.type
_entity_poly.pdbx_seq_one_letter_code
_entity_poly.pdbx_strand_id
1 'polypeptide(L)'
;EVRAERERTARAKSGLDQAEVALRKARLELARTRVRAPFPGRVASIEVVEGQRVSPGDSLMTVVDLDPIKVEVQVLEAEVG
;
A
#
# COMPACT_ATOMS: atom_id res chain seq x y z
N GLU A 1 21.65 -33.80 -29.48
CA GLU A 1 22.32 -32.78 -28.64
C GLU A 1 21.49 -31.50 -28.43
N VAL A 2 20.83 -30.95 -29.45
CA VAL A 2 20.01 -29.71 -29.36
C VAL A 2 18.94 -29.70 -28.24
N ARG A 3 18.38 -30.86 -27.86
CA ARG A 3 17.36 -30.97 -26.81
C ARG A 3 17.91 -30.69 -25.39
N ALA A 4 19.14 -31.12 -25.11
CA ALA A 4 19.81 -30.90 -23.82
C ALA A 4 20.19 -29.42 -23.62
N GLU A 5 20.60 -28.75 -24.70
CA GLU A 5 20.93 -27.32 -24.67
C GLU A 5 19.69 -26.44 -24.42
N ARG A 6 18.56 -26.81 -25.02
CA ARG A 6 17.25 -26.17 -24.78
C ARG A 6 16.77 -26.37 -23.34
N GLU A 7 16.98 -27.54 -22.75
CA GLU A 7 16.63 -27.80 -21.35
C GLU A 7 17.53 -27.01 -20.38
N ARG A 8 18.84 -26.89 -20.66
CA ARG A 8 19.76 -26.06 -19.87
C ARG A 8 19.37 -24.58 -19.91
N THR A 9 19.10 -24.05 -21.10
CA THR A 9 18.68 -22.64 -21.27
C THR A 9 17.31 -22.38 -20.64
N ALA A 10 16.35 -23.31 -20.76
CA ALA A 10 15.05 -23.19 -20.10
C ALA A 10 15.17 -23.18 -18.56
N ARG A 11 16.01 -24.04 -17.97
CA ARG A 11 16.28 -24.06 -16.52
C ARG A 11 16.95 -22.78 -16.04
N ALA A 12 17.96 -22.31 -16.78
CA ALA A 12 18.65 -21.06 -16.48
C ALA A 12 17.69 -19.86 -16.53
N LYS A 13 16.81 -19.80 -17.53
CA LYS A 13 15.79 -18.76 -17.68
C LYS A 13 14.77 -18.80 -16.54
N SER A 14 14.30 -19.99 -16.17
CA SER A 14 13.39 -20.14 -15.03
C SER A 14 14.04 -19.73 -13.70
N GLY A 15 15.33 -20.02 -13.50
CA GLY A 15 16.07 -19.55 -12.32
C GLY A 15 16.21 -18.04 -12.28
N LEU A 16 16.44 -17.41 -13.44
CA LEU A 16 16.46 -15.95 -13.58
C LEU A 16 15.09 -15.35 -13.23
N ASP A 17 14.00 -15.90 -13.79
CA ASP A 17 12.64 -15.42 -13.52
C ASP A 17 12.31 -15.53 -12.02
N GLN A 18 12.69 -16.63 -11.36
CA GLN A 18 12.50 -16.81 -9.92
C GLN A 18 13.29 -15.77 -9.10
N ALA A 19 14.55 -15.52 -9.48
CA ALA A 19 15.39 -14.52 -8.81
C ALA A 19 14.82 -13.10 -9.00
N GLU A 20 14.30 -12.78 -10.19
CA GLU A 20 13.62 -11.51 -10.46
C GLU A 20 12.34 -11.34 -9.65
N VAL A 21 11.54 -12.40 -9.51
CA VAL A 21 10.33 -12.39 -8.67
C VAL A 21 10.70 -12.18 -7.21
N ALA A 22 11.73 -12.87 -6.71
CA ALA A 22 12.23 -12.70 -5.35
C ALA A 22 12.73 -11.28 -5.10
N LEU A 23 13.50 -10.72 -6.04
CA LEU A 23 13.96 -9.33 -5.99
C LEU A 23 12.80 -8.34 -5.96
N ARG A 24 11.78 -8.56 -6.78
CA ARG A 24 10.57 -7.72 -6.84
C ARG A 24 9.79 -7.78 -5.53
N LYS A 25 9.69 -8.97 -4.94
CA LYS A 25 9.04 -9.17 -3.63
C LYS A 25 9.80 -8.43 -2.53
N ALA A 26 11.12 -8.59 -2.45
CA ALA A 26 11.96 -7.90 -1.47
C ALA A 26 11.88 -6.37 -1.62
N ARG A 27 11.84 -5.86 -2.86
CA ARG A 27 11.63 -4.43 -3.13
C ARG A 27 10.25 -3.94 -2.69
N LEU A 28 9.20 -4.74 -2.88
CA LEU A 28 7.85 -4.41 -2.42
C LEU A 28 7.77 -4.40 -0.89
N GLU A 29 8.40 -5.36 -0.22
CA GLU A 29 8.49 -5.38 1.25
C GLU A 29 9.25 -4.16 1.78
N LEU A 30 10.37 -3.79 1.15
CA LEU A 30 11.08 -2.55 1.48
C LEU A 30 10.23 -1.29 1.24
N ALA A 31 9.45 -1.26 0.16
CA ALA A 31 8.54 -0.15 -0.10
C ALA A 31 7.44 -0.05 0.97
N ARG A 32 6.94 -1.21 1.45
CA ARG A 32 5.92 -1.29 2.52
C ARG A 32 6.43 -0.81 3.88
N THR A 33 7.75 -0.75 4.12
CA THR A 33 8.29 -0.19 5.37
C THR A 33 8.15 1.34 5.44
N ARG A 34 7.87 2.00 4.31
CA ARG A 34 7.62 3.44 4.25
C ARG A 34 6.14 3.69 4.02
N VAL A 35 5.41 3.85 5.12
CA VAL A 35 4.00 4.26 5.07
C VAL A 35 3.93 5.74 4.66
N ARG A 36 3.20 6.02 3.59
CA ARG A 36 2.92 7.38 3.10
C ARG A 36 1.41 7.62 3.09
N ALA A 37 1.01 8.88 3.26
CA ALA A 37 -0.39 9.26 3.11
C ALA A 37 -0.88 8.94 1.67
N PRO A 38 -2.07 8.34 1.50
CA PRO A 38 -2.60 7.99 0.19
C PRO A 38 -3.08 9.20 -0.61
N PHE A 39 -3.34 10.33 0.05
CA PHE A 39 -3.81 11.58 -0.56
C PHE A 39 -3.22 12.80 0.15
N PRO A 40 -3.17 13.98 -0.50
CA PRO A 40 -2.82 15.23 0.16
C PRO A 40 -3.92 15.63 1.15
N GLY A 41 -3.54 15.91 2.39
CA GLY A 41 -4.48 16.29 3.45
C GLY A 41 -3.75 16.77 4.69
N ARG A 42 -4.48 17.03 5.77
CA ARG A 42 -3.90 17.39 7.07
C ARG A 42 -3.90 16.17 7.99
N VAL A 43 -2.80 15.94 8.70
CA VAL A 43 -2.74 14.92 9.75
C VAL A 43 -3.52 15.42 10.96
N ALA A 44 -4.62 14.75 11.31
CA ALA A 44 -5.40 15.05 12.51
C ALA A 44 -4.82 14.40 13.76
N SER A 45 -4.37 13.16 13.65
CA SER A 45 -3.80 12.40 14.76
C SER A 45 -2.76 11.40 14.26
N ILE A 46 -1.77 11.15 15.11
CA ILE A 46 -0.81 10.05 14.97
C ILE A 46 -1.03 9.15 16.19
N GLU A 47 -1.47 7.92 15.96
CA GLU A 47 -1.85 6.96 17.01
C GLU A 47 -0.70 6.03 17.39
N VAL A 48 0.49 6.25 16.80
CA VAL A 48 1.68 5.42 16.99
C VAL A 48 2.86 6.23 17.49
N VAL A 49 3.65 5.61 18.36
CA VAL A 49 4.86 6.19 18.92
C VAL A 49 6.09 5.53 18.29
N GLU A 50 7.20 6.26 18.18
CA GLU A 50 8.47 5.70 17.73
C GLU A 50 8.86 4.47 18.58
N GLY A 51 9.25 3.39 17.90
CA GLY A 51 9.59 2.11 18.54
C GLY A 51 8.41 1.19 18.80
N GLN A 52 7.16 1.64 18.59
CA GLN A 52 5.99 0.77 18.66
C GLN A 52 5.97 -0.23 17.50
N ARG A 53 5.74 -1.50 17.82
CA ARG A 53 5.53 -2.53 16.81
C ARG A 53 4.12 -2.37 16.23
N VAL A 54 4.03 -2.20 14.92
CA VAL A 54 2.78 -2.06 14.18
C VAL A 54 2.59 -3.25 13.25
N SER A 55 1.36 -3.73 13.14
CA SER A 55 0.97 -4.86 12.31
C SER A 55 0.17 -4.40 11.09
N PRO A 56 0.12 -5.21 10.01
CA PRO A 56 -0.74 -4.90 8.88
C PRO A 56 -2.20 -4.77 9.32
N GLY A 57 -2.80 -3.60 9.07
CA GLY A 57 -4.17 -3.30 9.47
C GLY A 57 -4.30 -2.33 10.64
N ASP A 58 -3.22 -2.05 11.37
CA ASP A 58 -3.25 -1.07 12.45
C ASP A 58 -3.42 0.36 11.91
N SER A 59 -4.27 1.15 12.56
CA SER A 59 -4.40 2.58 12.30
C SER A 59 -3.16 3.30 12.81
N LEU A 60 -2.40 3.90 11.89
CA LEU A 60 -1.16 4.62 12.24
C LEU A 60 -1.40 6.12 12.41
N MET A 61 -2.20 6.68 11.51
CA MET A 61 -2.47 8.11 11.45
C MET A 61 -3.83 8.35 10.81
N THR A 62 -4.51 9.40 11.25
CA THR A 62 -5.71 9.91 10.60
C THR A 62 -5.32 11.11 9.76
N VAL A 63 -5.46 10.99 8.44
CA VAL A 63 -5.30 12.09 7.50
C VAL A 63 -6.70 12.52 7.06
N VAL A 64 -6.99 13.81 7.17
CA VAL A 64 -8.27 14.39 6.77
C VAL A 64 -8.03 15.33 5.61
N ASP A 65 -8.81 15.16 4.56
CA ASP A 65 -8.91 16.14 3.50
C ASP A 65 -10.00 17.15 3.87
N LEU A 66 -9.66 18.43 3.87
CA LEU A 66 -10.58 19.53 4.19
C LEU A 66 -11.05 20.24 2.91
N ASP A 67 -10.69 19.75 1.72
CA ASP A 67 -11.12 20.37 0.46
C ASP A 67 -11.55 19.30 -0.56
N PRO A 68 -12.86 19.11 -0.83
CA PRO A 68 -14.01 19.85 -0.33
C PRO A 68 -14.60 19.28 0.98
N ILE A 69 -15.06 20.15 1.88
CA ILE A 69 -15.82 19.73 3.09
C ILE A 69 -17.25 19.36 2.69
N LYS A 70 -17.63 18.10 2.87
CA LYS A 70 -19.02 17.64 2.73
C LYS A 70 -19.75 17.82 4.06
N VAL A 71 -20.79 18.65 4.08
CA VAL A 71 -21.68 18.82 5.24
C VAL A 71 -23.02 18.18 4.91
N GLU A 72 -23.42 17.17 5.70
CA GLU A 72 -24.77 16.59 5.63
C GLU A 72 -25.61 17.17 6.76
N VAL A 73 -26.70 17.86 6.41
CA VAL A 73 -27.67 18.39 7.36
C VAL A 73 -28.95 17.60 7.23
N GLN A 74 -29.48 17.10 8.35
CA GLN A 74 -30.81 16.50 8.39
C GLN A 74 -31.83 17.61 8.58
N VAL A 75 -32.54 17.92 7.51
CA VAL A 75 -33.69 18.84 7.53
C VAL A 75 -34.97 18.03 7.62
N LEU A 76 -35.88 18.43 8.51
CA LEU A 76 -37.22 17.88 8.54
C LEU A 76 -37.95 18.33 7.28
N GLU A 77 -38.69 17.45 6.62
CA GLU A 77 -39.44 17.75 5.39
C GLU A 77 -40.39 18.95 5.56
N ALA A 78 -40.88 19.19 6.78
CA ALA A 78 -41.71 20.34 7.14
C ALA A 78 -40.98 21.70 7.08
N GLU A 79 -39.65 21.71 7.11
CA GLU A 79 -38.82 22.92 7.01
C GLU A 79 -38.28 23.14 5.59
N VAL A 80 -38.44 22.15 4.70
CA VAL A 80 -38.14 22.23 3.26
C VAL A 80 -39.45 22.44 2.51
N GLY A 81 -40.17 23.51 2.86
CA GLY A 81 -41.40 23.97 2.20
C GLY A 81 -41.13 25.06 1.19
#